data_AF-A0A1V5QK62-F1
#
_entry.id   AF-A0A1V5QK62-F1
#
_cell.length_a   1.000
_cell.length_b   1.000
_cell.length_c   1.000
_cell.angle_alpha   90.00
_cell.angle_beta   90.00
_cell.angle_gamma   90.00
#
_symmetry.space_group_name_H-M   'P 1'
#
loop_
_entity.id
_entity.type
_entity.pdbx_description
1 polymer ?
#
loop_
_entity_poly.entity_id
_entity_poly.type
_entity_poly.pdbx_seq_one_letter_code
_entity_poly.pdbx_strand_id
1 'polypeptide(L)'
;MDECTGKITKVGLANGYTTLIFADHGNVEDQSKKWGTSHTLNPVPFILVSPEEKYKKVKLHKNSGLRDIAPTVLDILQIKKPIGMTGKSIIKN
;
A
#
# COMPACT_ATOMS: atom_id res chain seq x y z
N MET A 1 14.48 3.90 -8.52
CA MET A 1 13.07 3.73 -8.07
C MET A 1 12.86 4.47 -6.76
N ASP A 2 13.61 4.12 -5.70
CA ASP A 2 13.55 4.77 -4.38
C ASP A 2 13.56 6.31 -4.44
N GLU A 3 14.55 6.91 -5.13
CA GLU A 3 14.65 8.38 -5.26
C GLU A 3 13.40 9.01 -5.89
N CYS A 4 12.85 8.40 -6.95
CA CYS A 4 11.65 8.90 -7.63
C CYS A 4 10.42 8.80 -6.73
N THR A 5 10.25 7.66 -6.05
CA THR A 5 9.17 7.47 -5.07
C THR A 5 9.28 8.50 -3.94
N GLY A 6 10.49 8.78 -3.46
CA GLY A 6 10.76 9.82 -2.47
C GLY A 6 10.38 11.22 -2.96
N LYS A 7 10.70 11.58 -4.20
CA LYS A 7 10.29 12.88 -4.81
C LYS A 7 8.78 13.02 -4.86
N ILE A 8 8.07 12.01 -5.38
CA ILE A 8 6.60 12.04 -5.52
C ILE A 8 5.94 12.10 -4.14
N THR A 9 6.38 11.28 -3.19
CA THR A 9 5.81 11.22 -1.85
C THR A 9 6.00 12.54 -1.10
N LYS A 10 7.17 13.19 -1.23
CA LYS A 10 7.42 14.52 -0.65
C LYS A 10 6.49 15.58 -1.23
N VAL A 11 6.30 15.59 -2.55
CA VAL A 11 5.36 16.53 -3.21
C VAL A 11 3.93 16.26 -2.76
N GLY A 12 3.51 14.99 -2.69
CA GLY A 12 2.20 14.60 -2.18
C GLY A 12 1.96 15.12 -0.75
N LEU A 13 2.89 14.86 0.17
CA LEU A 13 2.83 15.36 1.55
C LEU A 13 2.69 16.89 1.61
N ALA A 14 3.52 17.61 0.85
CA ALA A 14 3.50 19.08 0.83
C ALA A 14 2.17 19.66 0.32
N ASN A 15 1.41 18.89 -0.48
CA ASN A 15 0.12 19.29 -1.04
C ASN A 15 -1.08 18.64 -0.32
N GLY A 16 -0.88 18.05 0.86
CA GLY A 16 -1.98 17.47 1.64
C GLY A 16 -2.45 16.08 1.19
N TYR A 17 -1.72 15.40 0.29
CA TYR A 17 -2.10 14.07 -0.19
C TYR A 17 -1.65 12.95 0.76
N THR A 18 -2.51 11.95 0.90
CA THR A 18 -2.14 10.63 1.43
C THR A 18 -1.64 9.75 0.29
N THR A 19 -0.44 9.18 0.45
CA THR A 19 0.21 8.29 -0.53
C THR A 19 0.28 6.87 0.02
N LEU A 20 -0.14 5.89 -0.79
CA LEU A 20 0.05 4.46 -0.51
C LEU A 20 1.17 3.93 -1.40
N ILE A 21 2.19 3.31 -0.80
CA ILE A 21 3.31 2.69 -1.51
C ILE A 21 3.25 1.19 -1.26
N PHE A 22 3.14 0.42 -2.34
CA PHE A 22 3.07 -1.03 -2.31
C PHE A 22 3.59 -1.60 -3.65
N ALA A 23 3.63 -2.93 -3.76
CA ALA A 23 3.96 -3.63 -5.01
C ALA A 23 2.88 -4.66 -5.36
N ASP A 24 2.85 -5.11 -6.60
CA ASP A 24 1.96 -6.16 -7.11
C ASP A 24 2.51 -7.58 -6.82
N HIS A 25 3.83 -7.75 -6.84
CA HIS A 25 4.49 -9.00 -6.48
C HIS A 25 5.94 -8.78 -6.05
N GLY A 26 6.60 -9.86 -5.58
CA GLY A 26 8.04 -9.90 -5.39
C GLY A 26 8.78 -10.32 -6.66
N ASN A 27 10.05 -9.92 -6.75
CA ASN A 27 11.01 -10.32 -7.78
C ASN A 27 12.44 -10.01 -7.27
N VAL A 28 12.81 -8.72 -7.27
CA VAL A 28 14.18 -8.25 -7.07
C VAL A 28 14.76 -8.59 -5.69
N GLU A 29 13.91 -8.89 -4.71
CA GLU A 29 14.34 -9.25 -3.36
C GLU A 29 14.95 -10.65 -3.24
N ASP A 30 14.68 -11.56 -4.19
CA ASP A 30 15.30 -12.89 -4.23
C ASP A 30 15.66 -13.29 -5.66
N GLN A 31 16.91 -13.01 -6.04
CA GLN A 31 17.49 -13.37 -7.33
C GLN A 31 18.28 -14.68 -7.30
N SER A 32 18.02 -15.55 -6.31
CA SER A 32 18.66 -16.86 -6.24
C SER A 32 18.25 -17.76 -7.42
N LYS A 33 18.99 -18.84 -7.67
CA LYS A 33 18.67 -19.82 -8.74
C LYS A 33 17.25 -20.39 -8.64
N LYS A 34 16.65 -20.39 -7.45
CA LYS A 34 15.28 -20.89 -7.22
C LYS A 34 14.24 -20.05 -7.98
N TRP A 35 14.42 -18.74 -8.01
CA TRP A 35 13.47 -17.81 -8.64
C TRP A 35 14.02 -17.26 -9.94
N GLY A 36 15.31 -16.89 -9.96
CA GLY A 36 16.00 -16.42 -11.15
C GLY A 36 15.31 -15.22 -11.78
N THR A 37 14.63 -15.45 -12.92
CA THR A 37 13.87 -14.44 -13.67
C THR A 37 12.37 -14.45 -13.35
N SER A 38 11.90 -15.31 -12.45
CA SER A 38 10.49 -15.48 -12.08
C SER A 38 10.10 -14.55 -10.93
N HIS A 39 8.80 -14.33 -10.77
CA HIS A 39 8.27 -13.68 -9.57
C HIS A 39 8.41 -14.58 -8.35
N THR A 40 8.45 -13.98 -7.17
CA THR A 40 8.46 -14.71 -5.89
C THR A 40 7.07 -14.77 -5.27
N LEU A 41 6.93 -15.61 -4.24
CA LEU A 41 5.75 -15.66 -3.38
C LEU A 41 5.92 -14.84 -2.09
N ASN A 42 6.93 -13.99 -2.03
CA ASN A 42 7.20 -13.18 -0.85
C ASN A 42 6.12 -12.10 -0.69
N PRO A 43 5.79 -11.71 0.56
CA PRO A 43 4.87 -10.61 0.80
C PRO A 43 5.49 -9.28 0.30
N VAL A 44 4.61 -8.40 -0.18
CA VAL A 44 4.97 -7.04 -0.63
C VAL A 44 4.80 -6.02 0.50
N PRO A 45 5.57 -4.91 0.49
CA PRO A 45 5.36 -3.84 1.45
C PRO A 45 4.00 -3.16 1.24
N PHE A 46 3.45 -2.63 2.33
CA PHE A 46 2.37 -1.65 2.29
C PHE A 46 2.73 -0.52 3.24
N ILE A 47 2.88 0.69 2.69
CA ILE A 47 3.29 1.87 3.43
C ILE A 47 2.25 2.96 3.20
N LEU A 48 1.71 3.49 4.29
CA LEU A 48 0.82 4.64 4.28
C LEU A 48 1.62 5.87 4.72
N VAL A 49 1.67 6.87 3.85
CA VAL A 49 2.32 8.16 4.12
C VAL A 49 1.27 9.26 4.03
N SER A 50 1.04 9.99 5.12
CA SER A 50 -0.01 11.00 5.17
C SER A 50 0.39 12.20 6.03
N PRO A 51 -0.02 13.42 5.67
CA PRO A 51 0.11 14.59 6.54
C PRO A 51 -0.93 14.58 7.67
N GLU A 52 -2.01 13.79 7.57
CA GLU A 52 -3.06 13.76 8.57
C GLU A 52 -2.64 12.99 9.84
N GLU A 53 -2.73 13.64 10.99
CA GLU A 53 -2.34 13.08 12.30
C GLU A 53 -3.03 11.74 12.62
N LYS A 54 -4.31 11.59 12.21
CA LYS A 54 -5.09 10.37 12.46
C LYS A 54 -4.44 9.11 11.86
N TYR A 55 -3.68 9.26 10.78
CA TYR A 55 -3.01 8.14 10.13
C TYR A 55 -1.59 7.86 10.65
N LYS A 56 -0.98 8.76 11.45
CA LYS A 56 0.38 8.56 11.97
C LYS A 56 0.50 7.44 13.00
N LYS A 57 -0.60 7.09 13.67
CA LYS A 57 -0.66 6.05 14.72
C LYS A 57 -1.67 4.94 14.42
N VAL A 58 -2.07 4.83 13.15
CA VAL A 58 -3.05 3.84 12.72
C VAL A 58 -2.48 2.43 12.86
N LYS A 59 -3.32 1.49 13.25
CA LYS A 59 -2.96 0.06 13.21
C LYS A 59 -3.40 -0.52 11.89
N LEU A 60 -2.63 -1.48 11.37
CA LEU A 60 -2.98 -2.19 10.15
C LEU A 60 -3.46 -3.61 10.46
N HIS A 61 -4.37 -4.12 9.64
CA HIS A 61 -4.71 -5.53 9.61
C HIS A 61 -3.50 -6.34 9.13
N LYS A 62 -3.22 -7.43 9.85
CA LYS A 62 -2.25 -8.43 9.41
C LYS A 62 -2.95 -9.34 8.40
N ASN A 63 -2.18 -9.93 7.47
CA ASN A 63 -2.68 -10.87 6.45
C ASN A 63 -3.67 -10.24 5.46
N SER A 64 -3.49 -8.97 5.13
CA SER A 64 -4.16 -8.31 4.01
C SER A 64 -3.49 -8.66 2.67
N GLY A 65 -4.21 -8.53 1.56
CA GLY A 65 -3.71 -8.76 0.21
C GLY A 65 -4.09 -7.66 -0.77
N LEU A 66 -3.70 -7.80 -2.04
CA LEU A 66 -3.92 -6.75 -3.05
C LEU A 66 -5.40 -6.35 -3.24
N ARG A 67 -6.33 -7.29 -3.03
CA ARG A 67 -7.79 -7.02 -3.06
C ARG A 67 -8.25 -5.97 -2.03
N ASP A 68 -7.44 -5.71 -1.01
CA ASP A 68 -7.73 -4.82 0.11
C ASP A 68 -7.25 -3.39 -0.16
N ILE A 69 -6.41 -3.16 -1.20
CA ILE A 69 -5.89 -1.83 -1.56
C ILE A 69 -6.99 -0.87 -1.97
N ALA A 70 -7.84 -1.23 -2.93
CA ALA A 70 -8.91 -0.36 -3.39
C ALA A 70 -9.93 -0.02 -2.27
N PRO A 71 -10.41 -0.99 -1.46
CA PRO A 71 -11.19 -0.69 -0.25
C PRO A 71 -10.51 0.28 0.70
N THR A 72 -9.18 0.19 0.89
CA THR A 72 -8.41 1.10 1.74
C THR A 72 -8.38 2.52 1.17
N VAL A 73 -8.22 2.66 -0.15
CA VAL A 73 -8.30 3.97 -0.81
C VAL A 73 -9.67 4.61 -0.62
N LEU A 74 -10.76 3.83 -0.79
CA LEU A 74 -12.12 4.34 -0.56
C LEU A 74 -12.35 4.77 0.89
N ASP A 75 -11.82 4.01 1.85
CA ASP A 75 -11.88 4.34 3.28
C ASP A 75 -11.16 5.67 3.59
N ILE A 76 -9.95 5.88 3.03
CA ILE A 76 -9.20 7.14 3.16
C ILE A 76 -9.98 8.31 2.56
N LEU A 77 -10.59 8.11 1.39
CA LEU A 77 -11.39 9.14 0.70
C LEU A 77 -12.79 9.32 1.29
N GLN A 78 -13.16 8.54 2.32
CA GLN A 78 -14.51 8.54 2.90
C GLN A 78 -15.62 8.23 1.88
N ILE A 79 -15.31 7.40 0.88
CA ILE A 79 -16.24 6.95 -0.15
C ILE A 79 -16.82 5.59 0.25
N LYS A 80 -18.13 5.44 0.12
CA LYS A 80 -18.81 4.17 0.41
C LYS A 80 -18.28 3.05 -0.50
N LYS A 81 -17.76 1.99 0.12
CA LYS A 81 -17.32 0.78 -0.60
C LYS A 81 -18.50 0.09 -1.31
N PRO A 82 -18.39 -0.19 -2.63
CA PRO A 82 -19.40 -0.97 -3.36
C PRO A 82 -19.55 -2.39 -2.81
N ILE A 83 -20.74 -2.98 -2.93
CA ILE A 83 -21.03 -4.32 -2.43
C ILE A 83 -20.21 -5.42 -3.12
N GLY A 84 -19.83 -5.22 -4.38
CA GLY A 84 -19.00 -6.16 -5.15
C GLY A 84 -17.53 -6.21 -4.70
N MET A 85 -17.05 -5.23 -3.90
CA MET A 85 -15.69 -5.24 -3.37
C MET A 85 -15.62 -6.09 -2.09
N THR A 86 -15.21 -7.35 -2.24
CA THR A 86 -15.11 -8.33 -1.13
C THR A 86 -13.92 -8.09 -0.21
N GLY A 87 -12.89 -7.38 -0.68
CA GLY A 87 -11.77 -6.92 0.15
C GLY A 87 -12.21 -5.96 1.26
N LYS A 88 -11.34 -5.76 2.25
CA LYS A 88 -11.58 -4.87 3.40
C LYS A 88 -10.45 -3.86 3.51
N SER A 89 -10.73 -2.69 4.10
CA SER A 89 -9.67 -1.72 4.37
C SER A 89 -8.57 -2.37 5.24
N ILE A 90 -7.32 -2.08 4.91
CA ILE A 90 -6.15 -2.52 5.67
C ILE A 90 -6.02 -1.71 6.96
N ILE A 91 -6.56 -0.49 6.98
CA ILE A 91 -6.60 0.39 8.14
C ILE A 91 -7.58 -0.18 9.18
N LYS A 92 -7.13 -0.29 10.43
CA LYS A 92 -7.99 -0.57 11.58
C LYS A 92 -8.51 0.75 12.14
N ASN A 93 -9.82 0.90 12.11
CA ASN A 93 -10.55 1.93 12.82
C ASN A 93 -10.61 1.64 14.32
#